data_AF-A0A0C2KHK7-F1
#
_entry.id   AF-A0A0C2KHK7-F1
#
_cell.length_a   1.000
_cell.length_b   1.000
_cell.length_c   1.000
_cell.angle_alpha   90.00
_cell.angle_beta   90.00
_cell.angle_gamma   90.00
#
_symmetry.space_group_name_H-M   'P 1'
#
loop_
_entity.id
_entity.type
_entity.pdbx_description
1 polymer ?
#
loop_
_entity_poly.entity_id
_entity_poly.type
_entity_poly.pdbx_seq_one_letter_code
_entity_poly.pdbx_strand_id
1 'polypeptide(L)'
;MVICFGVNAANEKNDEFHHYLHQNVTNQTLKKVAFEADIIWDEMFSIYRGKKINELDARNFMVELVSTEMCLRRLQSKLLSEPSIKAEYLDTVDLSFEYVKAQNYIYQTMGADYQDSIISLLPNKTCGDHLTQDEIENIINKN
;
A
#
# COMPACT_ATOMS: atom_id res chain seq x y z
N MET A 1 -22.03 -11.48 -27.15
CA MET A 1 -22.20 -10.36 -26.20
C MET A 1 -20.98 -10.40 -25.28
N VAL A 2 -19.95 -9.61 -25.58
CA VAL A 2 -18.75 -9.55 -24.73
C VAL A 2 -19.06 -8.55 -23.64
N ILE A 3 -19.21 -9.07 -22.43
CA ILE A 3 -19.45 -8.28 -21.25
C ILE A 3 -18.09 -7.77 -20.76
N CYS A 4 -17.80 -6.50 -21.05
CA CYS A 4 -16.65 -5.79 -20.50
C CYS A 4 -17.07 -5.09 -19.18
N PHE A 5 -17.16 -5.83 -18.07
CA PHE A 5 -17.46 -5.24 -16.74
C PHE A 5 -16.20 -4.92 -15.90
N GLY A 6 -14.99 -5.18 -16.40
CA GLY A 6 -13.77 -5.11 -15.58
C GLY A 6 -13.22 -3.71 -15.29
N VAL A 7 -13.52 -2.71 -16.12
CA VAL A 7 -12.85 -1.39 -16.04
C VAL A 7 -13.63 -0.39 -15.17
N ASN A 8 -14.97 -0.46 -15.16
CA ASN A 8 -15.79 0.49 -14.39
C ASN A 8 -15.78 0.20 -12.88
N ALA A 9 -15.81 -1.09 -12.48
CA ALA A 9 -15.88 -1.47 -11.07
C ALA A 9 -14.58 -1.21 -10.28
N ALA A 10 -13.42 -1.19 -10.96
CA ALA A 10 -12.14 -0.87 -10.32
C ALA A 10 -12.01 0.63 -10.04
N ASN A 11 -12.52 1.48 -10.94
CA ASN A 11 -12.49 2.93 -10.76
C ASN A 11 -13.48 3.39 -9.68
N GLU A 12 -14.69 2.83 -9.66
CA GLU A 12 -15.71 3.15 -8.63
C GLU A 12 -15.23 2.79 -7.21
N LYS A 13 -14.56 1.63 -7.05
CA LYS A 13 -14.04 1.20 -5.74
C LYS A 13 -12.84 2.04 -5.25
N ASN A 14 -12.00 2.54 -6.15
CA ASN A 14 -10.94 3.50 -5.78
C ASN A 14 -11.54 4.85 -5.35
N ASP A 15 -12.58 5.33 -6.04
CA ASP A 15 -13.27 6.57 -5.67
C ASP A 15 -13.93 6.45 -4.28
N GLU A 16 -14.50 5.28 -3.94
CA GLU A 16 -15.06 4.99 -2.61
C GLU A 16 -13.98 5.03 -1.51
N PHE A 17 -12.82 4.42 -1.73
CA PHE A 17 -11.73 4.45 -0.75
C PHE A 17 -11.16 5.86 -0.58
N HIS A 18 -11.00 6.63 -1.66
CA HIS A 18 -10.56 8.02 -1.59
C HIS A 18 -11.54 8.87 -0.80
N HIS A 19 -12.84 8.68 -1.03
CA HIS A 19 -13.90 9.36 -0.28
C HIS A 19 -13.79 9.07 1.22
N TYR A 20 -13.60 7.80 1.58
CA TYR A 20 -13.36 7.40 2.97
C TYR A 20 -12.13 8.10 3.57
N LEU A 21 -10.98 8.09 2.87
CA LEU A 21 -9.76 8.76 3.36
C LEU A 21 -9.98 10.25 3.60
N HIS A 22 -10.75 10.91 2.75
CA HIS A 22 -11.06 12.32 2.91
C HIS A 22 -11.94 12.59 4.14
N GLN A 23 -12.94 11.75 4.40
CA GLN A 23 -13.92 11.97 5.47
C GLN A 23 -13.46 11.47 6.84
N ASN A 24 -12.83 10.30 6.89
CA ASN A 24 -12.68 9.55 8.15
C ASN A 24 -11.27 9.63 8.74
N VAL A 25 -10.26 9.95 7.92
CA VAL A 25 -8.88 10.14 8.38
C VAL A 25 -8.66 11.61 8.71
N THR A 26 -8.36 11.94 9.96
CA THR A 26 -8.21 13.34 10.39
C THR A 26 -6.76 13.81 10.35
N ASN A 27 -5.83 12.91 10.66
CA ASN A 27 -4.41 13.17 10.64
C ASN A 27 -3.89 13.27 9.20
N GLN A 28 -3.35 14.44 8.85
CA GLN A 28 -2.87 14.73 7.50
C GLN A 28 -1.69 13.84 7.08
N THR A 29 -0.80 13.51 8.01
CA THR A 29 0.35 12.65 7.75
C THR A 29 -0.09 11.22 7.45
N LEU A 30 -1.03 10.68 8.25
CA LEU A 30 -1.61 9.37 7.98
C LEU A 30 -2.37 9.36 6.65
N LYS A 31 -3.12 10.41 6.35
CA LYS A 31 -3.86 10.57 5.10
C LYS A 31 -2.93 10.54 3.88
N LYS A 32 -1.81 11.25 3.95
CA LYS A 32 -0.78 11.25 2.89
C LYS A 32 -0.24 9.86 2.62
N VAL A 33 0.22 9.14 3.66
CA VAL A 33 0.75 7.78 3.49
C VAL A 33 -0.34 6.80 3.05
N ALA A 34 -1.61 7.02 3.44
CA ALA A 34 -2.73 6.20 2.97
C ALA A 34 -2.97 6.34 1.46
N PHE A 35 -2.86 7.55 0.89
CA PHE A 35 -2.94 7.74 -0.56
C PHE A 35 -1.73 7.14 -1.29
N GLU A 36 -0.53 7.21 -0.72
CA GLU A 36 0.64 6.52 -1.30
C GLU A 36 0.45 5.00 -1.31
N ALA A 37 -0.07 4.44 -0.22
CA ALA A 37 -0.36 3.01 -0.12
C ALA A 37 -1.42 2.56 -1.13
N ASP A 38 -2.46 3.36 -1.34
CA ASP A 38 -3.50 3.09 -2.34
C ASP A 38 -2.93 2.92 -3.75
N ILE A 39 -2.06 3.85 -4.17
CA ILE A 39 -1.39 3.80 -5.48
C ILE A 39 -0.57 2.51 -5.61
N ILE A 40 0.16 2.14 -4.56
CA ILE A 40 0.98 0.92 -4.56
C ILE A 40 0.09 -0.32 -4.60
N TRP A 41 -1.01 -0.36 -3.85
CA TRP A 41 -1.93 -1.50 -3.86
C TRP A 41 -2.62 -1.66 -5.23
N ASP A 42 -3.03 -0.57 -5.88
CA ASP A 42 -3.61 -0.62 -7.22
C ASP A 42 -2.61 -1.09 -8.28
N GLU A 43 -1.35 -0.63 -8.19
CA GLU A 43 -0.27 -1.10 -9.06
C GLU A 43 0.02 -2.61 -8.83
N MET A 44 -0.02 -3.07 -7.57
CA MET A 44 0.11 -4.49 -7.23
C MET A 44 -0.98 -5.32 -7.92
N PHE A 45 -2.24 -4.86 -7.87
CA PHE A 45 -3.34 -5.53 -8.55
C PHE A 45 -3.22 -5.47 -10.07
N SER A 46 -2.72 -4.37 -10.63
CA SER A 46 -2.45 -4.24 -12.07
C SER A 46 -1.40 -5.25 -12.54
N ILE A 47 -0.33 -5.45 -11.78
CA ILE A 47 0.68 -6.49 -12.03
C ILE A 47 0.04 -7.88 -11.98
N TYR A 48 -0.71 -8.17 -10.91
CA TYR A 48 -1.38 -9.46 -10.76
C TYR A 48 -2.38 -9.77 -11.89
N ARG A 49 -3.07 -8.75 -12.42
CA ARG A 49 -4.04 -8.88 -13.51
C ARG A 49 -3.41 -8.99 -14.91
N GLY A 50 -2.08 -8.83 -15.03
CA GLY A 50 -1.35 -9.11 -16.27
C GLY A 50 -0.42 -8.00 -16.75
N LYS A 51 -0.20 -6.92 -15.98
CA LYS A 51 0.89 -5.98 -16.28
C LYS A 51 2.22 -6.69 -16.06
N LYS A 52 3.06 -6.71 -17.10
CA LYS A 52 4.37 -7.37 -17.06
C LYS A 52 5.33 -6.58 -16.17
N ILE A 53 6.08 -7.31 -15.36
CA ILE A 53 7.16 -6.80 -14.52
C ILE A 53 8.36 -7.75 -14.62
N ASN A 54 9.59 -7.21 -14.61
CA ASN A 54 10.79 -8.04 -14.57
C ASN A 54 11.20 -8.32 -13.11
N GLU A 55 12.16 -9.23 -12.89
CA GLU A 55 12.55 -9.66 -11.54
C GLU A 55 13.08 -8.51 -10.67
N LEU A 56 13.90 -7.63 -11.25
CA LEU A 56 14.51 -6.50 -10.57
C LEU A 56 13.46 -5.48 -10.12
N ASP A 57 12.53 -5.15 -11.01
CA ASP A 57 11.44 -4.23 -10.73
C ASP A 57 10.44 -4.85 -9.74
N ALA A 58 10.18 -6.16 -9.82
CA ALA A 58 9.34 -6.87 -8.86
C ALA A 58 9.93 -6.85 -7.45
N ARG A 59 11.26 -7.00 -7.31
CA ARG A 59 11.97 -6.83 -6.04
C ARG A 59 11.81 -5.39 -5.52
N ASN A 60 12.12 -4.39 -6.34
CA ASN A 60 12.06 -2.99 -5.93
C ASN A 60 10.64 -2.60 -5.51
N PHE A 61 9.64 -3.05 -6.27
CA PHE A 61 8.23 -2.87 -5.96
C PHE A 61 7.85 -3.54 -4.63
N MET A 62 8.31 -4.76 -4.37
CA MET A 62 8.04 -5.42 -3.09
C MET A 62 8.71 -4.73 -1.89
N VAL A 63 9.91 -4.17 -2.07
CA VAL A 63 10.55 -3.34 -1.05
C VAL A 63 9.71 -2.09 -0.77
N GLU A 64 9.20 -1.44 -1.82
CA GLU A 64 8.32 -0.26 -1.70
C GLU A 64 7.01 -0.61 -0.99
N LEU A 65 6.30 -1.65 -1.46
CA LEU A 65 5.08 -2.17 -0.84
C LEU A 65 5.27 -2.43 0.65
N VAL A 66 6.27 -3.24 1.01
CA VAL A 66 6.48 -3.60 2.43
C VAL A 66 6.91 -2.38 3.25
N SER A 67 7.71 -1.46 2.69
CA SER A 67 8.12 -0.24 3.38
C SER A 67 6.93 0.68 3.69
N THR A 68 6.06 0.93 2.72
CA THR A 68 4.87 1.77 2.90
C THR A 68 3.93 1.15 3.93
N GLU A 69 3.73 -0.17 3.90
CA GLU A 69 2.88 -0.85 4.89
C GLU A 69 3.47 -0.84 6.30
N MET A 70 4.79 -0.99 6.43
CA MET A 70 5.47 -0.80 7.70
C MET A 70 5.28 0.62 8.22
N CYS A 71 5.34 1.62 7.32
CA CYS A 71 5.13 3.00 7.71
C CYS A 71 3.68 3.26 8.18
N LEU A 72 2.68 2.83 7.41
CA LEU A 72 1.27 2.89 7.80
C LEU A 72 1.05 2.27 9.18
N ARG A 73 1.52 1.04 9.39
CA ARG A 73 1.36 0.34 10.66
C ARG A 73 1.99 1.11 11.81
N ARG A 74 3.17 1.71 11.59
CA ARG A 74 3.87 2.52 12.60
C ARG A 74 3.09 3.79 12.93
N LEU A 75 2.54 4.48 11.95
CA LEU A 75 1.72 5.66 12.16
C LEU A 75 0.45 5.32 12.96
N GLN A 76 -0.27 4.29 12.54
CA GLN A 76 -1.51 3.87 13.17
C GLN A 76 -1.30 3.35 14.60
N SER A 77 -0.14 2.76 14.90
CA SER A 77 0.21 2.36 16.27
C SER A 77 0.35 3.53 17.25
N LYS A 78 0.61 4.74 16.74
CA LYS A 78 0.69 5.98 17.52
C LYS A 78 -0.61 6.78 17.51
N LEU A 79 -1.38 6.65 16.43
CA LEU A 79 -2.63 7.38 16.21
C LEU A 79 -3.83 6.46 16.49
N LEU A 80 -3.98 6.01 17.74
CA LEU A 80 -4.98 4.99 18.12
C LEU A 80 -6.44 5.42 17.89
N SER A 81 -6.71 6.72 17.76
CA SER A 81 -8.03 7.26 17.43
C SER A 81 -8.33 7.27 15.92
N GLU A 82 -7.32 7.10 15.07
CA GLU A 82 -7.49 7.03 13.63
C GLU A 82 -7.91 5.62 13.21
N PRO A 83 -8.66 5.49 12.11
CA PRO A 83 -9.15 4.20 11.69
C PRO A 83 -8.08 3.33 11.02
N SER A 84 -8.41 2.05 10.84
CA SER A 84 -7.53 1.09 10.18
C SER A 84 -7.57 1.24 8.65
N ILE A 85 -6.62 1.96 8.06
CA ILE A 85 -6.49 2.21 6.61
C ILE A 85 -6.51 0.92 5.80
N LYS A 86 -5.62 -0.04 6.09
CA LYS A 86 -5.53 -1.29 5.32
C LYS A 86 -6.78 -2.15 5.48
N ALA A 87 -7.40 -2.17 6.66
CA ALA A 87 -8.64 -2.93 6.85
C ALA A 87 -9.77 -2.34 6.02
N GLU A 88 -9.93 -1.01 6.04
CA GLU A 88 -10.95 -0.34 5.24
C GLU A 88 -10.72 -0.57 3.75
N TYR A 89 -9.48 -0.39 3.27
CA TYR A 89 -9.16 -0.63 1.87
C TYR A 89 -9.64 -2.01 1.42
N LEU A 90 -9.23 -3.06 2.15
CA LEU A 90 -9.58 -4.45 1.82
C LEU A 90 -11.07 -4.74 1.88
N ASP A 91 -11.82 -4.04 2.75
CA ASP A 91 -13.27 -4.13 2.86
C ASP A 91 -13.96 -3.46 1.66
N THR A 92 -13.57 -2.21 1.35
CA THR A 92 -14.10 -1.43 0.22
C THR A 92 -13.88 -2.13 -1.12
N VAL A 93 -12.68 -2.69 -1.32
CA VAL A 93 -12.39 -3.33 -2.61
C VAL A 93 -12.90 -4.77 -2.69
N ASP A 94 -13.30 -5.40 -1.58
CA ASP A 94 -13.59 -6.85 -1.47
C ASP A 94 -12.48 -7.71 -2.10
N LEU A 95 -11.22 -7.32 -1.83
CA LEU A 95 -10.02 -7.94 -2.41
C LEU A 95 -9.13 -8.56 -1.33
N SER A 96 -9.64 -8.84 -0.14
CA SER A 96 -8.82 -9.41 0.94
C SER A 96 -8.07 -10.68 0.53
N PHE A 97 -8.72 -11.55 -0.26
CA PHE A 97 -8.12 -12.77 -0.79
C PHE A 97 -7.21 -12.50 -1.99
N GLU A 98 -7.65 -11.65 -2.91
CA GLU A 98 -6.91 -11.22 -4.10
C GLU A 98 -5.63 -10.48 -3.72
N TYR A 99 -5.65 -9.71 -2.64
CA TYR A 99 -4.51 -8.97 -2.12
C TYR A 99 -3.35 -9.93 -1.80
N VAL A 100 -3.63 -10.99 -1.04
CA VAL A 100 -2.62 -11.99 -0.66
C VAL A 100 -2.09 -12.71 -1.89
N LYS A 101 -2.96 -13.01 -2.87
CA LYS A 101 -2.54 -13.63 -4.14
C LYS A 101 -1.66 -12.70 -4.96
N ALA A 102 -2.02 -11.42 -5.06
CA ALA A 102 -1.28 -10.43 -5.81
C ALA A 102 0.12 -10.20 -5.20
N GLN A 103 0.20 -10.07 -3.88
CA GLN A 103 1.47 -9.96 -3.18
C GLN A 103 2.36 -11.21 -3.40
N ASN A 104 1.78 -12.41 -3.26
CA ASN A 104 2.52 -13.66 -3.49
C ASN A 104 2.98 -13.82 -4.94
N TYR A 105 2.18 -13.36 -5.92
CA TYR A 105 2.55 -13.40 -7.33
C TYR A 105 3.80 -12.55 -7.59
N ILE A 106 3.86 -11.33 -7.05
CA ILE A 106 5.03 -10.47 -7.21
C ILE A 106 6.24 -11.08 -6.48
N TYR A 107 6.02 -11.61 -5.27
CA TYR A 107 7.06 -12.33 -4.53
C TYR A 107 7.67 -13.49 -5.33
N GLN A 108 6.85 -14.27 -6.03
CA GLN A 108 7.32 -15.37 -6.88
C GLN A 108 8.00 -14.89 -8.16
N THR A 109 7.65 -13.70 -8.65
CA THR A 109 8.18 -13.14 -9.91
C THR A 109 9.64 -12.71 -9.79
N MET A 110 10.12 -12.33 -8.60
CA MET A 110 11.49 -11.85 -8.44
C MET A 110 12.57 -12.96 -8.40
N GLY A 111 12.20 -14.24 -8.41
CA GLY A 111 13.19 -15.32 -8.27
C GLY A 111 13.84 -15.40 -6.87
N ALA A 112 14.42 -16.55 -6.53
CA ALA A 112 14.94 -16.81 -5.17
C ALA A 112 16.08 -15.84 -4.78
N ASP A 113 16.97 -15.51 -5.72
CA ASP A 113 18.16 -14.67 -5.46
C ASP A 113 17.80 -13.25 -5.00
N TYR A 114 16.65 -12.71 -5.42
CA TYR A 114 16.19 -11.39 -5.01
C TYR A 114 15.26 -11.42 -3.79
N GLN A 115 14.59 -12.53 -3.50
CA GLN A 115 13.73 -12.65 -2.32
C GLN A 115 14.50 -12.41 -1.02
N ASP A 116 15.70 -12.99 -0.89
CA ASP A 116 16.56 -12.82 0.29
C ASP A 116 17.07 -11.38 0.45
N SER A 117 17.13 -10.62 -0.66
CA SER A 117 17.59 -9.23 -0.65
C SER A 117 16.53 -8.22 -0.20
N ILE A 118 15.25 -8.59 -0.14
CA ILE A 118 14.20 -7.67 0.35
C ILE A 118 14.51 -7.26 1.79
N ILE A 119 14.82 -8.23 2.65
CA ILE A 119 15.06 -7.99 4.08
C ILE A 119 16.28 -7.08 4.29
N SER A 120 17.30 -7.12 3.43
CA SER A 120 18.46 -6.25 3.56
C SER A 120 18.21 -4.83 3.05
N LEU A 121 17.24 -4.65 2.15
CA LEU A 121 16.86 -3.35 1.60
C LEU A 121 15.86 -2.59 2.50
N LEU A 122 14.97 -3.30 3.19
CA LEU A 122 13.96 -2.70 4.07
C LEU A 122 14.54 -1.84 5.22
N PRO A 123 15.64 -2.20 5.91
CA PRO A 123 16.25 -1.38 6.95
C PRO A 123 16.69 0.00 6.49
N ASN A 124 17.00 0.15 5.18
CA ASN A 124 17.35 1.44 4.59
C ASN A 124 16.11 2.28 4.25
N LYS A 125 14.92 1.71 4.34
CA LYS A 125 13.65 2.36 4.04
C LYS A 125 12.88 2.63 5.33
N THR A 126 12.54 3.89 5.57
CA THR A 126 11.84 4.32 6.79
C THR A 126 10.63 5.18 6.44
N CYS A 127 9.77 5.47 7.43
CA CYS A 127 8.75 6.50 7.24
C CYS A 127 9.32 7.86 6.78
N GLY A 128 10.61 8.15 7.02
CA GLY A 128 11.27 9.37 6.53
C GLY A 128 11.43 9.43 5.02
N ASP A 129 11.28 8.32 4.30
CA ASP A 129 11.23 8.33 2.84
C ASP A 129 9.86 8.76 2.30
N HIS A 130 8.82 8.70 3.15
CA HIS A 130 7.45 9.10 2.84
C HIS A 130 7.09 10.46 3.46
N LEU A 131 7.73 10.80 4.58
CA LEU A 131 7.38 11.92 5.44
C LEU A 131 8.57 12.84 5.67
N THR A 132 8.30 14.13 5.79
CA THR A 132 9.31 15.10 6.22
C THR A 132 9.64 14.89 7.71
N GLN A 133 10.79 15.42 8.14
CA GLN A 133 11.20 15.34 9.54
C GLN A 133 10.19 16.04 10.46
N ASP A 134 9.64 17.19 10.05
CA ASP A 134 8.59 17.91 10.78
C ASP A 134 7.31 17.08 10.90
N GLU A 135 6.91 16.34 9.86
CA GLU A 135 5.75 15.45 9.90
C GLU A 135 5.95 14.33 10.94
N ILE A 136 7.15 13.75 10.99
CA ILE A 136 7.51 12.70 11.96
C ILE A 136 7.51 13.23 13.39
N GLU A 137 8.13 14.39 13.62
CA GLU A 137 8.21 15.02 14.94
C GLU A 137 6.81 15.38 15.47
N ASN A 138 5.92 15.87 14.60
CA ASN A 138 4.53 16.16 14.96
C ASN A 138 3.71 14.92 15.38
N ILE A 139 4.08 13.73 14.90
CA ILE A 139 3.47 12.47 15.32
C ILE A 139 4.08 11.96 16.63
N ILE A 140 5.37 12.21 16.88
CA ILE A 140 6.05 11.80 18.11
C ILE A 140 5.62 12.68 19.30
N ASN A 141 5.47 13.98 19.07
CA ASN A 141 5.28 14.98 20.12
C ASN A 141 3.81 15.25 20.49
N LYS A 142 2.84 14.57 19.85
CA LYS A 142 1.40 14.70 20.14
C LYS A 142 0.83 13.65 21.13
N ASN A 143 1.70 12.93 21.84
CA ASN A 143 1.32 12.02 22.92
C ASN A 143 1.34 12.71 24.28
#